data_AF-A0A8S2SC96-F1
#
_entry.id   AF-A0A8S2SC96-F1
#
_cell.length_a   1.000
_cell.length_b   1.000
_cell.length_c   1.000
_cell.angle_alpha   90.00
_cell.angle_beta   90.00
_cell.angle_gamma   90.00
#
_symmetry.space_group_name_H-M   'P 1'
#
loop_
_entity.id
_entity.type
_entity.pdbx_description
1 polymer ?
#
loop_
_entity_poly.entity_id
_entity_poly.type
_entity_poly.pdbx_seq_one_letter_code
_entity_poly.pdbx_strand_id
1 'polypeptide(L)'
;QSLTIQANIINGRIVYEDSPLIKAIKEGSVAVIDEADKAPTNVTGILKSLIESGSMFLSDGRHVYPKETGAITTIPSNMIIRTHPNFRMIVLANRPGFPFL
;
A
#
# COMPACT_ATOMS: atom_id res chain seq x y z
N GLN A 1 -5.30 -0.23 -12.31
CA GLN A 1 -5.84 -0.23 -10.94
C GLN A 1 -4.99 0.68 -10.07
N SER A 2 -5.60 1.50 -9.20
CA SER A 2 -4.85 2.32 -8.24
C SER A 2 -4.53 1.50 -6.99
N LEU A 3 -3.30 1.61 -6.47
CA LEU A 3 -2.82 0.85 -5.31
C LEU A 3 -3.36 1.38 -3.98
N THR A 4 -3.83 2.63 -3.98
CA THR A 4 -4.10 3.44 -2.79
C THR A 4 -5.59 3.60 -2.52
N ILE A 5 -6.40 3.60 -3.58
CA ILE A 5 -7.84 3.82 -3.54
C ILE A 5 -8.56 2.81 -4.45
N GLN A 6 -9.69 2.31 -3.99
CA GLN A 6 -10.59 1.49 -4.78
C GLN A 6 -11.88 2.26 -5.03
N ALA A 7 -12.27 2.39 -6.29
CA ALA A 7 -13.56 2.96 -6.66
C ALA A 7 -14.61 1.85 -6.66
N ASN A 8 -15.66 2.02 -5.86
CA ASN A 8 -16.83 1.15 -5.80
C ASN A 8 -18.08 1.93 -6.20
N ILE A 9 -19.07 1.25 -6.81
CA ILE A 9 -20.37 1.86 -7.11
C ILE A 9 -21.37 1.38 -6.05
N ILE A 10 -21.87 2.33 -5.25
CA ILE A 10 -22.88 2.07 -4.21
C ILE A 10 -24.08 2.95 -4.51
N ASN A 11 -25.26 2.36 -4.71
CA ASN A 11 -26.51 3.06 -5.01
C ASN A 11 -26.39 4.08 -6.16
N GLY A 12 -25.67 3.71 -7.23
CA GLY A 12 -25.45 4.57 -8.40
C GLY A 12 -24.46 5.72 -8.19
N ARG A 13 -23.71 5.74 -7.08
CA ARG A 13 -22.66 6.75 -6.80
C ARG A 13 -21.29 6.08 -6.70
N ILE A 14 -20.26 6.78 -7.20
CA ILE A 14 -18.87 6.35 -7.03
C ILE A 14 -18.43 6.71 -5.60
N VAL A 15 -18.03 5.68 -4.85
CA VAL A 15 -17.47 5.79 -3.50
C VAL A 15 -16.02 5.34 -3.57
N TYR A 16 -15.13 6.15 -3.01
CA TYR A 16 -13.71 5.82 -2.90
C TYR A 16 -13.45 5.23 -1.52
N GLU A 17 -12.95 4.01 -1.50
CA GLU A 17 -12.56 3.31 -0.29
C GLU A 17 -11.06 3.04 -0.25
N ASP A 18 -10.56 2.78 0.96
CA ASP A 18 -9.21 2.28 1.16
C ASP A 18 -9.02 0.97 0.39
N SER A 19 -7.89 0.88 -0.31
CA SER A 19 -7.49 -0.35 -0.97
C SER A 19 -7.25 -1.47 0.06
N PRO A 20 -7.30 -2.75 -0.37
CA PRO A 20 -7.01 -3.88 0.51
C PRO A 20 -5.66 -3.76 1.24
N LEU A 21 -4.64 -3.19 0.58
CA LEU A 21 -3.33 -2.95 1.19
C LEU A 21 -3.43 -1.96 2.37
N ILE A 22 -4.14 -0.85 2.19
CA ILE A 22 -4.30 0.15 3.26
C ILE A 22 -5.12 -0.41 4.42
N LYS A 23 -6.18 -1.16 4.13
CA LYS A 23 -6.97 -1.88 5.15
C LYS A 23 -6.08 -2.83 5.95
N ALA A 24 -5.26 -3.64 5.28
CA ALA A 24 -4.32 -4.55 5.94
C ALA A 24 -3.27 -3.82 6.82
N ILE A 25 -2.71 -2.70 6.35
CA ILE A 25 -1.77 -1.86 7.12
C ILE A 25 -2.41 -1.34 8.41
N LYS A 26 -3.67 -0.90 8.35
CA LYS A 26 -4.42 -0.36 9.49
C LYS A 26 -4.83 -1.44 10.50
N GLU A 27 -5.28 -2.58 9.99
CA GLU A 27 -5.88 -3.66 10.79
C GLU A 27 -4.85 -4.68 11.29
N GLY A 28 -3.63 -4.70 10.71
CA GLY A 28 -2.59 -5.66 11.07
C GLY A 28 -2.72 -7.02 10.39
N SER A 29 -3.40 -7.07 9.26
CA SER A 29 -3.57 -8.28 8.46
C SER A 29 -2.32 -8.56 7.60
N VAL A 30 -2.23 -9.77 7.05
CA VAL A 30 -1.16 -10.11 6.09
C VAL A 30 -1.61 -9.74 4.69
N ALA A 31 -0.80 -8.95 3.98
CA ALA A 31 -0.98 -8.66 2.56
C ALA A 31 -0.06 -9.55 1.72
N VAL A 32 -0.63 -10.30 0.78
CA VAL A 32 0.13 -11.08 -0.20
C VAL A 32 0.02 -10.39 -1.55
N ILE A 33 1.16 -9.96 -2.10
CA ILE A 33 1.26 -9.36 -3.42
C ILE A 33 1.84 -10.40 -4.36
N ASP A 34 1.02 -10.88 -5.30
CA ASP A 34 1.43 -11.86 -6.29
C ASP A 34 1.85 -11.20 -7.61
N GLU A 35 2.69 -11.89 -8.39
CA GLU A 35 3.24 -11.45 -9.68
C GLU A 35 3.76 -9.99 -9.68
N ALA A 36 4.44 -9.58 -8.60
CA ALA A 36 4.88 -8.20 -8.44
C ALA A 36 5.86 -7.74 -9.54
N ASP A 37 6.52 -8.67 -10.23
CA ASP A 37 7.38 -8.43 -11.40
C ASP A 37 6.61 -7.91 -12.62
N LYS A 38 5.32 -8.22 -12.75
CA LYS A 38 4.47 -7.74 -13.84
C LYS A 38 3.84 -6.39 -13.56
N ALA A 39 3.94 -5.89 -12.32
CA ALA A 39 3.35 -4.62 -11.95
C ALA A 39 4.11 -3.45 -12.63
N PRO A 40 3.41 -2.38 -13.04
CA PRO A 40 4.05 -1.19 -13.62
C PRO A 40 5.07 -0.55 -12.65
N THR A 41 6.08 0.14 -13.19
CA THR A 41 7.18 0.72 -12.39
C THR A 41 6.72 1.67 -11.28
N ASN A 42 5.65 2.43 -11.51
CA ASN A 42 5.07 3.29 -10.49
C ASN A 42 4.46 2.51 -9.32
N VAL A 43 3.94 1.30 -9.56
CA VAL A 43 3.42 0.41 -8.53
C VAL A 43 4.56 -0.26 -7.77
N THR A 44 5.55 -0.82 -8.48
CA THR A 44 6.69 -1.49 -7.84
C THR A 44 7.55 -0.52 -7.04
N GLY A 45 7.70 0.73 -7.48
CA GLY A 45 8.37 1.78 -6.71
C GLY A 45 7.69 2.08 -5.38
N ILE A 46 6.36 2.17 -5.37
CA ILE A 46 5.56 2.38 -4.15
C ILE A 46 5.72 1.18 -3.19
N LEU A 47 5.61 -0.04 -3.71
CA LEU A 47 5.81 -1.26 -2.91
C LEU A 47 7.24 -1.31 -2.33
N LYS A 48 8.26 -0.95 -3.11
CA LYS A 48 9.66 -0.88 -2.66
C LYS A 48 9.83 0.08 -1.49
N SER A 49 9.25 1.28 -1.57
CA SER A 49 9.29 2.23 -0.45
C SER A 49 8.68 1.65 0.82
N LEU A 50 7.54 0.96 0.71
CA LEU A 50 6.89 0.30 1.84
C LEU A 50 7.73 -0.86 2.41
N ILE A 51 8.42 -1.63 1.57
CA ILE A 51 9.30 -2.73 2.00
C ILE A 51 10.55 -2.18 2.72
N GLU A 52 11.21 -1.18 2.14
CA GLU A 52 12.52 -0.70 2.62
C GLU A 52 12.39 0.21 3.83
N SER A 53 11.39 1.10 3.84
CA SER A 53 11.26 2.15 4.86
C SER A 53 10.03 1.98 5.75
N GLY A 54 9.14 1.03 5.44
CA GLY A 54 7.83 0.93 6.08
C GLY A 54 6.91 2.15 5.84
N SER A 55 7.34 3.07 4.95
CA SER A 55 6.66 4.33 4.66
C SER A 55 6.20 4.37 3.22
N MET A 56 5.05 5.00 2.98
CA MET A 56 4.44 5.05 1.66
C MET A 56 3.59 6.31 1.49
N PHE A 57 3.70 6.94 0.33
CA PHE A 57 2.91 8.12 -0.03
C PHE A 57 1.69 7.68 -0.83
N LEU A 58 0.49 8.11 -0.43
CA LEU A 58 -0.74 7.84 -1.15
C LEU A 58 -1.09 9.01 -2.05
N SER A 59 -1.75 8.71 -3.17
CA SER A 59 -2.19 9.71 -4.16
C SER A 59 -3.23 10.69 -3.62
N ASP A 60 -3.88 10.39 -2.50
CA ASP A 60 -4.85 11.25 -1.83
C ASP A 60 -4.22 12.16 -0.76
N GLY A 61 -2.89 12.20 -0.69
CA GLY A 61 -2.13 13.03 0.25
C GLY A 61 -1.91 12.39 1.62
N ARG A 62 -2.46 11.18 1.86
CA ARG A 62 -2.17 10.43 3.08
C ARG A 62 -0.81 9.76 3.02
N HIS A 63 -0.20 9.54 4.18
CA HIS A 63 1.10 8.92 4.30
C HIS A 63 1.08 7.79 5.32
N VAL A 64 1.61 6.64 4.92
CA VAL A 64 1.91 5.53 5.82
C VAL A 64 3.27 5.75 6.44
N TYR A 65 3.35 5.56 7.76
CA TYR A 65 4.59 5.57 8.52
C TYR A 65 4.66 4.37 9.45
N PRO A 66 5.87 3.83 9.70
CA PRO A 66 6.10 2.87 10.77
C PRO A 66 5.58 3.38 12.13
N LYS A 67 5.27 2.43 13.01
CA LYS A 67 4.78 2.75 14.36
C LYS A 67 5.83 3.49 15.18
N GLU A 68 7.09 3.10 15.01
CA GLU A 68 8.27 3.62 15.68
C GLU A 68 8.71 5.01 15.19
N THR A 69 8.18 5.49 14.06
CA THR A 69 8.44 6.86 13.61
C THR A 69 7.89 7.83 14.64
N GLY A 70 8.70 8.82 15.04
CA GLY A 70 8.35 9.80 16.07
C GLY A 70 7.14 10.68 15.72
N ALA A 71 6.95 11.75 16.48
CA ALA A 71 5.93 12.75 16.17
C ALA A 71 6.23 13.39 14.80
N ILE A 72 5.22 13.41 13.93
CA ILE A 72 5.29 14.03 12.61
C ILE A 72 4.46 15.32 12.70
N THR A 73 5.14 16.46 12.69
CA THR A 73 4.52 17.78 12.83
C THR A 73 4.32 18.50 11.49
N THR A 74 4.90 17.97 10.41
CA THR A 74 4.84 18.56 9.08
C THR A 74 3.56 18.25 8.32
N ILE A 75 2.77 17.26 8.76
CA ILE A 75 1.57 16.77 8.08
C ILE A 75 0.41 16.71 9.09
N PRO A 76 -0.82 17.11 8.70
CA PRO A 76 -2.01 16.96 9.54
C PRO A 76 -2.22 15.52 10.04
N SER A 77 -2.60 15.34 11.30
CA SER A 77 -2.76 14.02 11.93
C SER A 77 -3.76 13.11 11.21
N ASN A 78 -4.79 13.67 10.55
CA ASN A 78 -5.78 12.91 9.78
C ASN A 78 -5.23 12.36 8.45
N MET A 79 -4.07 12.83 8.00
CA MET A 79 -3.38 12.32 6.80
C MET A 79 -2.34 11.24 7.14
N ILE A 80 -2.13 10.94 8.42
CA ILE A 80 -1.14 9.97 8.87
C ILE A 80 -1.81 8.61 9.09
N ILE A 81 -1.27 7.58 8.46
CA ILE A 81 -1.61 6.18 8.68
C ILE A 81 -0.43 5.52 9.38
N ARG A 82 -0.65 4.98 10.58
CA ARG A 82 0.39 4.24 11.30
C ARG A 82 0.30 2.76 10.96
N THR A 83 1.42 2.16 10.59
CA THR A 83 1.50 0.73 10.34
C THR A 83 1.22 -0.06 11.62
N HIS A 84 0.27 -0.99 11.54
CA HIS A 84 -0.06 -1.86 12.66
C HIS A 84 1.12 -2.82 12.96
N PRO A 85 1.47 -3.09 14.23
CA PRO A 85 2.64 -3.92 14.57
C PRO A 85 2.57 -5.37 14.07
N ASN A 86 1.36 -5.88 13.86
CA ASN A 86 1.14 -7.24 13.31
C ASN A 86 1.09 -7.28 11.79
N PHE A 87 1.10 -6.13 11.09
CA PHE A 87 1.08 -6.10 9.64
C PHE A 87 2.30 -6.83 9.07
N ARG A 88 2.05 -7.68 8.08
CA ARG A 88 3.09 -8.37 7.31
C ARG A 88 2.76 -8.26 5.83
N MET A 89 3.79 -8.08 5.02
CA MET A 89 3.68 -8.09 3.58
C MET A 89 4.55 -9.20 3.00
N ILE A 90 3.96 -10.04 2.16
CA ILE A 90 4.64 -11.10 1.42
C ILE A 90 4.55 -10.73 -0.05
N VAL A 91 5.70 -10.62 -0.71
CA VAL A 91 5.77 -10.24 -2.13
C VAL A 91 6.32 -11.42 -2.91
N LEU A 92 5.52 -11.93 -3.84
CA LEU A 92 5.85 -13.01 -4.74
C LEU A 92 6.16 -12.42 -6.11
N ALA A 93 7.24 -12.90 -6.71
CA ALA A 93 7.66 -12.47 -8.03
C ALA A 93 8.32 -13.66 -8.73
N ASN A 94 8.14 -13.74 -10.05
CA ASN A 94 8.79 -14.78 -10.84
C ASN A 94 10.30 -14.53 -10.94
N ARG A 95 11.07 -15.62 -10.99
CA ARG A 95 12.51 -15.53 -11.26
C ARG A 95 12.71 -14.91 -12.64
N PRO A 96 13.56 -13.88 -12.80
CA PRO A 96 13.88 -13.37 -14.13
C PRO A 96 14.51 -14.47 -15.01
N GLY A 97 13.83 -14.88 -16.09
CA GLY A 97 14.26 -15.94 -17.03
C GLY A 97 13.11 -16.46 -17.93
N PHE A 98 13.41 -17.01 -19.12
CA PHE A 98 12.45 -17.37 -20.19
C PHE A 98 12.04 -18.87 -20.18
N PRO A 99 10.85 -19.29 -20.67
CA PRO A 99 9.72 -18.46 -21.11
C PRO A 99 8.63 -18.34 -20.04
N PHE A 100 8.08 -17.13 -19.88
CA PHE A 100 6.72 -16.93 -19.34
C PHE A 100 5.87 -16.31 -20.46
N LEU A 101 5.39 -17.17 -21.37
CA LEU A 101 4.20 -16.94 -22.19
C LEU A 101 3.01 -17.51 -21.44
#